data_AF-A0A537H9X9-F1
#
_entry.id   AF-A0A537H9X9-F1
#
_cell.length_a   1.000
_cell.length_b   1.000
_cell.length_c   1.000
_cell.angle_alpha   90.00
_cell.angle_beta   90.00
_cell.angle_gamma   90.00
#
_symmetry.space_group_name_H-M   'P 1'
#
loop_
_entity.id
_entity.type
_entity.pdbx_description
1 polymer ?
#
loop_
_entity_poly.entity_id
_entity_poly.type
_entity_poly.pdbx_seq_one_letter_code
_entity_poly.pdbx_strand_id
1 'polypeptide(L)'
;MKLGFGKPKQKEESDETTSESVITNRLKQLCGDDTDLYLAMSHLMFLDPKKIMIPLDGVLKDAQEYEAQGNKLRAEVGYRIAGGISLSKGDSDGVNKYFSKAAALAGDSHPEYRTILKRSSQAVEVARKYYEEFSSSPQVQTSVAS
;
A
#
# COMPACT_ATOMS: atom_id res chain seq x y z
N MET A 1 -18.28 20.05 -56.03
CA MET A 1 -17.80 18.66 -55.89
C MET A 1 -17.98 18.24 -54.42
N LYS A 2 -18.68 17.13 -54.16
CA LYS A 2 -18.74 16.43 -52.85
C LYS A 2 -17.45 15.62 -52.66
N LEU A 3 -16.98 15.50 -51.41
CA LEU A 3 -16.17 14.43 -50.78
C LEU A 3 -15.64 15.03 -49.46
N GLY A 4 -15.75 14.46 -48.26
CA GLY A 4 -16.13 13.14 -47.80
C GLY A 4 -15.39 12.88 -46.47
N PHE A 5 -16.14 12.58 -45.41
CA PHE A 5 -15.84 11.80 -44.20
C PHE A 5 -14.38 11.56 -43.71
N GLY A 6 -14.15 11.96 -42.45
CA GLY A 6 -13.99 11.00 -41.35
C GLY A 6 -12.58 10.57 -40.94
N LYS A 7 -12.19 10.91 -39.70
CA LYS A 7 -11.71 9.99 -38.63
C LYS A 7 -11.36 10.78 -37.36
N PRO A 8 -12.13 10.71 -36.26
CA PRO A 8 -11.59 11.05 -34.95
C PRO A 8 -10.64 9.93 -34.49
N LYS A 9 -9.44 10.33 -34.07
CA LYS A 9 -8.41 9.45 -33.49
C LYS A 9 -9.00 8.79 -32.24
N GLN A 10 -9.13 7.46 -32.27
CA GLN A 10 -9.39 6.65 -31.08
C GLN A 10 -8.32 6.96 -30.02
N LYS A 11 -8.80 7.34 -28.85
CA LYS A 11 -8.03 7.44 -27.62
C LYS A 11 -7.87 6.01 -27.12
N GLU A 12 -6.66 5.46 -27.23
CA GLU A 12 -6.27 4.25 -26.51
C GLU A 12 -6.19 4.61 -25.02
N GLU A 13 -7.34 4.56 -24.35
CA GLU A 13 -7.42 4.35 -22.90
C GLU A 13 -7.43 2.83 -22.72
N SER A 14 -6.26 2.21 -22.49
CA SER A 14 -6.19 0.78 -22.19
C SER A 14 -5.39 0.50 -20.90
N ASP A 15 -6.12 -0.06 -19.95
CA ASP A 15 -5.75 -0.92 -18.81
C ASP A 15 -5.21 -0.35 -17.48
N GLU A 16 -4.59 0.81 -17.39
CA GLU A 16 -4.08 1.26 -16.07
C GLU A 16 -5.21 1.76 -15.14
N THR A 17 -6.16 2.56 -15.67
CA THR A 17 -7.23 3.21 -14.89
C THR A 17 -8.24 2.22 -14.28
N THR A 18 -8.44 1.07 -14.92
CA THR A 18 -9.41 0.06 -14.45
C THR A 18 -8.87 -0.72 -13.25
N SER A 19 -7.55 -0.99 -13.22
CA SER A 19 -6.92 -1.75 -12.15
C SER A 19 -6.82 -0.97 -10.83
N GLU A 20 -6.42 0.32 -10.89
CA GLU A 20 -6.38 1.20 -9.71
C GLU A 20 -7.77 1.43 -9.11
N SER A 21 -8.80 1.54 -9.96
CA SER A 21 -10.20 1.66 -9.54
C SER A 21 -10.68 0.42 -8.78
N VAL A 22 -10.32 -0.79 -9.25
CA VAL A 22 -10.70 -2.04 -8.58
C VAL A 22 -9.98 -2.22 -7.24
N ILE A 23 -8.68 -1.92 -7.20
CA ILE A 23 -7.84 -1.97 -6.00
C ILE A 23 -8.36 -1.04 -4.91
N THR A 24 -8.57 0.24 -5.24
CA THR A 24 -9.03 1.24 -4.28
C THR A 24 -10.46 0.98 -3.80
N ASN A 25 -11.33 0.46 -4.69
CA ASN A 25 -12.68 0.05 -4.33
C ASN A 25 -12.65 -1.14 -3.36
N ARG A 26 -11.74 -2.11 -3.55
CA ARG A 26 -11.70 -3.29 -2.68
C ARG A 26 -11.29 -2.97 -1.26
N LEU A 27 -10.25 -2.15 -1.06
CA LEU A 27 -9.87 -1.70 0.28
C LEU A 27 -11.04 -0.98 0.98
N LYS A 28 -11.77 -0.13 0.24
CA LYS A 28 -12.95 0.56 0.76
C LYS A 28 -14.04 -0.42 1.23
N GLN A 29 -14.31 -1.47 0.46
CA GLN A 29 -15.26 -2.52 0.84
C GLN A 29 -14.85 -3.25 2.12
N LEU A 30 -13.56 -3.57 2.28
CA LEU A 30 -13.04 -4.25 3.47
C LEU A 30 -13.15 -3.39 4.74
N CYS A 31 -13.07 -2.06 4.60
CA CYS A 31 -13.27 -1.12 5.71
C CYS A 31 -14.76 -0.80 5.97
N GLY A 32 -15.66 -1.06 5.01
CA GLY A 32 -17.08 -0.72 5.14
C GLY A 32 -17.31 0.78 5.29
N ASP A 33 -18.13 1.18 6.28
CA ASP A 33 -18.43 2.59 6.57
C ASP A 33 -17.31 3.28 7.38
N ASP A 34 -16.25 2.55 7.72
CA ASP A 34 -15.13 3.05 8.52
C ASP A 34 -14.17 3.91 7.69
N THR A 35 -14.55 5.17 7.51
CA THR A 35 -13.80 6.11 6.69
C THR A 35 -12.41 6.41 7.27
N ASP A 36 -12.28 6.47 8.60
CA ASP A 36 -11.00 6.75 9.26
C ASP A 36 -10.00 5.61 9.04
N LEU A 37 -10.45 4.36 9.18
CA LEU A 37 -9.61 3.19 8.92
C LEU A 37 -9.27 3.10 7.43
N TYR A 38 -10.23 3.33 6.54
CA TYR A 38 -9.99 3.35 5.09
C TYR A 38 -8.90 4.36 4.71
N LEU A 39 -9.02 5.61 5.18
CA LEU A 39 -8.05 6.66 4.86
C LEU A 39 -6.66 6.29 5.40
N ALA A 40 -6.57 5.86 6.66
CA ALA A 40 -5.31 5.46 7.26
C ALA A 40 -4.66 4.28 6.51
N MET A 41 -5.45 3.27 6.15
CA MET A 41 -4.97 2.10 5.41
C MET A 41 -4.53 2.47 3.99
N SER A 42 -5.27 3.36 3.30
CA SER A 42 -4.94 3.79 1.94
C SER A 42 -3.61 4.54 1.85
N HIS A 43 -3.21 5.23 2.91
CA HIS A 43 -1.91 5.91 3.00
C HIS A 43 -0.75 4.98 3.38
N LEU A 44 -1.03 3.90 4.13
CA LEU A 44 0.00 3.11 4.80
C LEU A 44 0.22 1.72 4.19
N MET A 45 -0.72 1.22 3.40
CA MET A 45 -0.58 -0.04 2.67
C MET A 45 0.10 0.15 1.31
N PHE A 46 0.84 -0.87 0.91
CA PHE A 46 1.21 -1.04 -0.49
C PHE A 46 0.00 -1.59 -1.25
N LEU A 47 -0.76 -0.70 -1.89
CA LEU A 47 -1.96 -1.08 -2.63
C LEU A 47 -1.66 -1.90 -3.89
N ASP A 48 -0.43 -1.82 -4.40
CA ASP A 48 0.10 -2.73 -5.41
C ASP A 48 1.12 -3.69 -4.76
N PRO A 49 0.77 -4.97 -4.53
CA PRO A 49 1.65 -5.94 -3.89
C PRO A 49 2.96 -6.16 -4.65
N LYS A 50 3.00 -5.92 -5.97
CA LYS A 50 4.23 -6.04 -6.77
C LYS A 50 5.29 -5.00 -6.39
N LYS A 51 4.87 -3.90 -5.75
CA LYS A 51 5.78 -2.85 -5.27
C LYS A 51 6.48 -3.21 -3.95
N ILE A 52 6.12 -4.33 -3.30
CA ILE A 52 6.79 -4.83 -2.10
C ILE A 52 8.07 -5.57 -2.49
N MET A 53 9.02 -4.85 -3.10
CA MET A 53 10.29 -5.40 -3.57
C MET A 53 11.43 -5.24 -2.56
N ILE A 54 11.25 -4.38 -1.55
CA ILE A 54 12.31 -4.00 -0.63
C ILE A 54 12.27 -4.93 0.60
N PRO A 55 13.38 -5.62 0.94
CA PRO A 55 13.42 -6.45 2.13
C PRO A 55 13.35 -5.60 3.40
N LEU A 56 12.58 -6.08 4.39
CA LEU A 56 12.38 -5.38 5.67
C LEU A 56 13.71 -5.00 6.35
N ASP A 57 14.68 -5.91 6.37
CA ASP A 57 15.97 -5.68 7.02
C ASP A 57 16.76 -4.52 6.38
N GLY A 58 16.69 -4.40 5.05
CA GLY A 58 17.31 -3.27 4.34
C GLY A 58 16.65 -1.94 4.71
N VAL A 59 15.31 -1.91 4.72
CA VAL A 59 14.55 -0.71 5.12
C VAL A 59 14.90 -0.31 6.56
N LEU A 60 14.98 -1.27 7.48
CA LEU A 60 15.27 -0.99 8.89
C LEU A 60 16.69 -0.50 9.10
N LYS A 61 17.68 -1.09 8.41
CA LYS A 61 19.06 -0.63 8.48
C LYS A 61 19.16 0.84 8.05
N ASP A 62 18.58 1.18 6.90
CA ASP A 62 18.59 2.56 6.40
C ASP A 62 17.86 3.51 7.35
N ALA A 63 16.68 3.12 7.86
CA ALA A 63 15.91 3.93 8.80
C ALA A 63 16.69 4.25 10.09
N GLN A 64 17.40 3.26 10.63
CA GLN A 64 18.23 3.41 11.81
C GLN A 64 19.45 4.29 11.56
N GLU A 65 20.09 4.14 10.39
CA GLU A 65 21.21 5.00 9.99
C GLU A 65 20.76 6.46 9.86
N TYR A 66 19.59 6.72 9.25
CA TYR A 66 19.03 8.06 9.19
C TYR A 66 18.66 8.62 10.56
N GLU A 67 18.11 7.80 11.45
CA GLU A 67 17.78 8.19 12.83
C GLU A 67 19.06 8.60 13.59
N ALA A 68 20.13 7.80 13.48
CA ALA A 68 21.43 8.07 14.10
C ALA A 68 22.10 9.35 13.56
N GLN A 69 21.88 9.66 12.28
CA GLN A 69 22.37 10.89 11.65
C GLN A 69 21.51 12.13 11.95
N GLY A 70 20.41 11.97 12.71
CA GLY A 70 19.47 13.04 13.01
C GLY A 70 18.52 13.41 11.85
N ASN A 71 18.53 12.64 10.76
CA ASN A 71 17.63 12.83 9.63
C ASN A 71 16.25 12.22 9.92
N LYS A 72 15.48 12.93 10.75
CA LYS A 72 14.16 12.48 11.22
C LYS A 72 13.19 12.17 10.08
N LEU A 73 13.19 12.97 9.01
CA LEU A 73 12.29 12.77 7.88
C LEU A 73 12.56 11.44 7.17
N ARG A 74 13.82 11.13 6.84
CA ARG A 74 14.12 9.86 6.18
C ARG A 74 13.96 8.65 7.09
N ALA A 75 14.28 8.80 8.37
CA ALA A 75 14.03 7.77 9.36
C ALA A 75 12.53 7.45 9.49
N GLU A 76 11.68 8.49 9.54
CA GLU A 76 10.23 8.37 9.57
C GLU A 76 9.69 7.62 8.35
N VAL A 77 10.13 8.00 7.14
CA VAL A 77 9.74 7.31 5.91
C VAL A 77 10.17 5.85 5.93
N GLY A 78 11.38 5.55 6.39
CA GLY A 78 11.86 4.17 6.53
C GLY A 78 10.99 3.35 7.48
N TYR A 79 10.65 3.90 8.65
CA TYR A 79 9.76 3.22 9.59
C TYR A 79 8.31 3.09 9.09
N ARG A 80 7.81 4.05 8.30
CA ARG A 80 6.51 3.90 7.60
C ARG A 80 6.53 2.70 6.65
N ILE A 81 7.58 2.59 5.82
CA ILE A 81 7.73 1.48 4.87
C ILE A 81 7.81 0.15 5.63
N ALA A 82 8.58 0.08 6.70
CA ALA A 82 8.67 -1.11 7.55
C ALA A 82 7.30 -1.50 8.15
N GLY A 83 6.51 -0.53 8.63
CA GLY A 83 5.15 -0.76 9.10
C GLY A 83 4.21 -1.28 8.01
N GLY A 84 4.30 -0.73 6.80
CA GLY A 84 3.55 -1.22 5.64
C GLY A 84 3.93 -2.67 5.26
N ILE A 85 5.20 -3.05 5.39
CA ILE A 85 5.65 -4.42 5.13
C ILE A 85 5.12 -5.36 6.23
N SER A 86 5.10 -4.92 7.48
CA SER A 86 4.49 -5.72 8.56
C SER A 86 2.98 -5.88 8.37
N LEU A 87 2.26 -4.87 7.87
CA LEU A 87 0.85 -5.01 7.48
C LEU A 87 0.67 -6.11 6.43
N SER A 88 1.53 -6.16 5.39
CA SER A 88 1.41 -7.18 4.34
C SER A 88 1.74 -8.60 4.81
N LYS A 89 2.58 -8.73 5.82
CA LYS A 89 2.93 -10.01 6.46
C LYS A 89 1.94 -10.45 7.54
N GLY A 90 0.97 -9.60 7.90
CA GLY A 90 0.10 -9.83 9.05
C GLY A 90 0.81 -9.78 10.41
N ASP A 91 1.97 -9.12 10.47
CA ASP A 91 2.84 -9.03 11.65
C ASP A 91 2.40 -7.86 12.56
N SER A 92 1.52 -8.15 13.51
CA SER A 92 0.98 -7.13 14.43
C SER A 92 2.05 -6.47 15.29
N ASP A 93 3.07 -7.21 15.72
CA ASP A 93 4.15 -6.68 16.56
C ASP A 93 5.01 -5.69 15.77
N GLY A 94 5.35 -6.03 14.53
CA GLY A 94 6.03 -5.13 13.62
C GLY A 94 5.21 -3.88 13.28
N VAL A 95 3.90 -4.03 13.02
CA VAL A 95 2.99 -2.89 12.80
C VAL A 95 3.05 -1.92 13.98
N ASN A 96 2.89 -2.43 15.20
CA ASN A 96 2.95 -1.60 16.41
C ASN A 96 4.32 -0.94 16.58
N LYS A 97 5.40 -1.70 16.42
CA LYS A 97 6.76 -1.21 16.60
C LYS A 97 7.13 -0.11 15.61
N TYR A 98 6.91 -0.35 14.32
CA TYR A 98 7.40 0.52 13.26
C TYR A 98 6.53 1.77 13.10
N PHE A 99 5.21 1.65 13.17
CA PHE A 99 4.36 2.85 13.18
C PHE A 99 4.50 3.68 14.46
N SER A 100 4.83 3.08 15.61
CA SER A 100 5.15 3.87 16.81
C SER A 100 6.40 4.71 16.61
N LYS A 101 7.45 4.14 15.99
CA LYS A 101 8.67 4.89 15.65
C LYS A 101 8.40 5.99 14.61
N ALA A 102 7.64 5.69 13.55
CA ALA A 102 7.25 6.69 12.57
C ALA A 102 6.45 7.84 13.21
N ALA A 103 5.45 7.52 14.04
CA ALA A 103 4.63 8.50 14.77
C ALA A 103 5.46 9.39 15.69
N ALA A 104 6.45 8.82 16.41
CA ALA A 104 7.32 9.58 17.30
C ALA A 104 8.17 10.62 16.55
N LEU A 105 8.58 10.30 15.31
CA LEU A 105 9.37 11.21 14.47
C LEU A 105 8.49 12.24 13.74
N ALA A 106 7.30 11.83 13.31
CA ALA A 106 6.34 12.67 12.59
C ALA A 106 5.57 13.67 13.47
N GLY A 107 5.42 13.39 14.77
CA GLY A 107 4.57 14.19 15.65
C GLY A 107 3.11 14.11 15.24
N ASP A 108 2.49 15.27 14.98
CA ASP A 108 1.07 15.38 14.59
C ASP A 108 0.84 15.45 13.07
N SER A 109 1.91 15.45 12.25
CA SER A 109 1.81 15.62 10.80
C SER A 109 1.18 14.43 10.06
N HIS A 110 1.14 13.25 10.70
CA HIS A 110 0.66 12.00 10.13
C HIS A 110 -0.30 11.29 11.11
N PRO A 111 -1.56 11.77 11.23
CA PRO A 111 -2.54 11.21 12.16
C PRO A 111 -2.89 9.73 11.86
N GLU A 112 -2.71 9.28 10.61
CA GLU A 112 -2.93 7.90 10.17
C GLU A 112 -2.14 6.87 11.00
N TYR A 113 -0.94 7.20 11.48
CA TYR A 113 -0.17 6.31 12.34
C TYR A 113 -0.90 6.03 13.65
N ARG A 114 -1.48 7.07 14.26
CA ARG A 114 -2.24 6.92 15.51
C ARG A 114 -3.51 6.10 15.31
N THR A 115 -4.17 6.28 14.17
CA THR A 115 -5.35 5.49 13.80
C THR A 115 -5.01 4.01 13.68
N ILE A 116 -3.93 3.66 12.97
CA ILE A 116 -3.49 2.26 12.85
C ILE A 116 -3.04 1.70 14.21
N LEU A 117 -2.26 2.45 15.00
CA LEU A 117 -1.78 1.96 16.30
C LEU A 117 -2.91 1.66 17.29
N LYS A 118 -3.99 2.46 17.30
CA LYS A 118 -5.17 2.20 18.13
C LYS A 118 -5.98 0.98 17.68
N ARG A 119 -5.79 0.55 16.43
CA ARG A 119 -6.63 -0.44 15.75
C ARG A 119 -5.80 -1.50 15.04
N SER A 120 -4.61 -1.80 15.57
CA SER A 120 -3.58 -2.57 14.86
C SER A 120 -4.05 -3.98 14.49
N SER A 121 -4.78 -4.66 15.38
CA SER A 121 -5.39 -5.96 15.07
C SER A 121 -6.38 -5.90 13.90
N GLN A 122 -7.23 -4.87 13.85
CA GLN A 122 -8.20 -4.70 12.76
C GLN A 122 -7.51 -4.33 11.45
N ALA A 123 -6.50 -3.45 11.52
CA ALA A 123 -5.70 -3.06 10.37
C ALA A 123 -4.97 -4.28 9.75
N VAL A 124 -4.40 -5.14 10.59
CA VAL A 124 -3.79 -6.40 10.16
C VAL A 124 -4.80 -7.34 9.53
N GLU A 125 -6.01 -7.46 10.08
CA GLU A 125 -7.05 -8.31 9.50
C GLU A 125 -7.49 -7.81 8.11
N VAL A 126 -7.71 -6.50 7.95
CA VAL A 126 -8.05 -5.87 6.67
C VAL A 126 -6.92 -6.06 5.66
N ALA A 127 -5.68 -5.77 6.07
CA ALA A 127 -4.52 -5.93 5.21
C ALA A 127 -4.36 -7.39 4.74
N ARG A 128 -4.49 -8.36 5.66
CA ARG A 128 -4.43 -9.78 5.31
C ARG A 128 -5.44 -10.16 4.24
N LYS A 129 -6.72 -9.81 4.42
CA LYS A 129 -7.79 -10.08 3.44
C LYS A 129 -7.48 -9.45 2.08
N TYR A 130 -7.03 -8.20 2.10
CA TYR A 130 -6.63 -7.49 0.89
C TYR A 130 -5.50 -8.22 0.15
N TYR A 131 -4.39 -8.51 0.84
CA TYR A 131 -3.24 -9.14 0.20
C TYR A 131 -3.48 -10.58 -0.24
N GLU A 132 -4.31 -11.36 0.47
CA GLU A 132 -4.71 -12.72 0.05
C GLU A 132 -5.42 -12.70 -1.32
N GLU A 133 -6.30 -11.73 -1.56
CA GLU A 133 -7.04 -11.62 -2.82
C GLU A 133 -6.15 -11.22 -4.00
N PHE A 134 -5.18 -10.33 -3.77
CA PHE A 134 -4.28 -9.85 -4.83
C PHE A 134 -3.00 -10.69 -4.99
N SER A 135 -2.63 -11.51 -3.99
CA SER A 135 -1.55 -12.50 -4.10
C SER A 135 -2.01 -13.80 -4.78
N SER A 136 -3.32 -14.07 -4.82
CA SER A 136 -3.91 -15.29 -5.38
C SER A 136 -4.38 -15.18 -6.83
N SER A 137 -4.06 -14.12 -7.56
CA SER A 137 -4.37 -14.06 -9.00
C SER A 137 -3.50 -15.08 -9.76
N PRO A 138 -4.09 -16.10 -10.40
CA PRO A 138 -3.34 -17.05 -11.20
C PRO A 138 -2.64 -16.30 -12.32
N GLN A 139 -1.33 -16.48 -12.39
CA GLN A 139 -0.58 -16.37 -13.64
C GLN A 139 -1.42 -17.02 -14.75
N VAL A 140 -1.65 -16.31 -15.83
CA VAL A 140 -2.16 -16.88 -17.08
C VAL A 140 -1.30 -18.12 -17.37
N GLN A 141 -1.88 -19.31 -17.21
CA GLN A 141 -1.27 -20.54 -17.68
C GLN A 141 -1.24 -20.48 -19.20
N THR A 142 -0.14 -19.99 -19.77
CA THR A 142 0.22 -20.32 -21.14
C THR A 142 0.62 -21.79 -21.16
N SER A 143 -0.38 -22.64 -21.35
CA SER A 143 -0.22 -24.02 -21.80
C SER A 143 0.47 -24.00 -23.16
N VAL A 144 1.79 -24.17 -23.18
CA VAL A 144 2.49 -24.71 -24.35
C VAL A 144 2.42 -26.23 -24.25
N ALA A 145 1.39 -26.80 -24.87
CA ALA A 145 1.36 -28.21 -25.17
C ALA A 145 2.43 -28.49 -26.23
N SER A 146 3.34 -29.43 -25.93
CA SER A 146 4.26 -30.06 -26.89
C SER A 146 3.70 -31.39 -27.34
#